data_AF-A0A367QD50-F1
#
_entry.id   AF-A0A367QD50-F1
#
_cell.length_a   1.000
_cell.length_b   1.000
_cell.length_c   1.000
_cell.angle_alpha   90.00
_cell.angle_beta   90.00
_cell.angle_gamma   90.00
#
_symmetry.space_group_name_H-M   'P 1'
#
loop_
_entity.id
_entity.type
_entity.pdbx_description
1 polymer ?
#
loop_
_entity_poly.entity_id
_entity_poly.type
_entity_poly.pdbx_seq_one_letter_code
_entity_poly.pdbx_strand_id
1 'polypeptide(L)'
;MDIINWLNLMLVVLFGTVANVSLKYGLYITNSNKEGSASIRNLIFSPYFAIWFICYGFMTLLWLYVLRTVPLSQAFPVLGLMYALIPIASYYLLKEKVVLSQWLGISIIITGVILVVH
;
A
#
# COMPACT_ATOMS: atom_id res chain seq x y z
N MET A 1 21.31 -0.53 -12.66
CA MET A 1 19.97 -1.15 -12.70
C MET A 1 19.21 -0.55 -13.85
N ASP A 2 18.55 -1.37 -14.66
CA ASP A 2 17.75 -0.88 -15.77
C ASP A 2 16.56 -0.05 -15.27
N ILE A 3 16.25 1.05 -15.97
CA ILE A 3 15.15 1.97 -15.67
C ILE A 3 13.80 1.24 -15.54
N ILE A 4 13.66 0.13 -16.26
CA ILE A 4 12.47 -0.74 -16.29
C ILE A 4 12.24 -1.41 -14.93
N ASN A 5 13.31 -1.82 -14.22
CA ASN A 5 13.18 -2.45 -12.90
C ASN A 5 12.71 -1.45 -11.84
N TRP A 6 13.20 -0.21 -11.90
CA TRP A 6 12.74 0.88 -11.05
C TRP A 6 11.28 1.24 -11.29
N LEU A 7 10.85 1.28 -12.55
CA LEU A 7 9.46 1.53 -12.92
C LEU A 7 8.53 0.43 -12.39
N ASN A 8 8.93 -0.84 -12.51
CA ASN A 8 8.17 -1.98 -11.99
C ASN A 8 8.03 -1.93 -10.45
N LEU A 9 9.10 -1.55 -9.74
CA LEU A 9 9.06 -1.35 -8.29
C LEU A 9 8.08 -0.25 -7.89
N MET A 10 8.08 0.90 -8.58
CA MET A 10 7.12 1.97 -8.31
C MET A 10 5.67 1.52 -8.58
N LEU A 11 5.44 0.77 -9.66
CA LEU A 11 4.13 0.18 -9.95
C LEU A 11 3.67 -0.76 -8.82
N VAL A 12 4.53 -1.63 -8.31
CA VAL A 12 4.23 -2.49 -7.15
C VAL A 12 3.81 -1.66 -5.95
N VAL A 13 4.57 -0.60 -5.63
CA VAL A 13 4.29 0.30 -4.51
C VAL A 13 2.94 0.99 -4.65
N LEU A 14 2.62 1.49 -5.84
CA LEU A 14 1.33 2.14 -6.12
C LEU A 14 0.17 1.16 -6.02
N PHE A 15 0.22 0.02 -6.71
CA PHE A 15 -0.84 -0.99 -6.68
C PHE A 15 -1.05 -1.55 -5.27
N GLY A 16 0.02 -1.80 -4.52
CA GLY A 16 -0.07 -2.24 -3.13
C GLY A 16 -0.70 -1.18 -2.22
N THR A 17 -0.38 0.10 -2.42
CA THR A 17 -1.01 1.20 -1.67
C THR A 17 -2.50 1.30 -1.99
N VAL A 18 -2.87 1.29 -3.27
CA VAL A 18 -4.27 1.34 -3.73
C VAL A 18 -5.07 0.16 -3.18
N ALA A 19 -4.51 -1.05 -3.23
CA ALA A 19 -5.14 -2.23 -2.65
C ALA A 19 -5.40 -2.00 -1.15
N ASN A 20 -4.37 -1.75 -0.36
CA ASN A 20 -4.49 -1.61 1.10
C ASN A 20 -5.47 -0.50 1.51
N VAL A 21 -5.49 0.61 0.78
CA VAL A 21 -6.41 1.72 1.04
C VAL A 21 -7.86 1.37 0.64
N SER A 22 -8.07 0.66 -0.48
CA SER A 22 -9.41 0.23 -0.93
C SER A 22 -10.11 -0.65 0.11
N LEU A 23 -9.39 -1.59 0.72
CA LEU A 23 -9.95 -2.49 1.73
C LEU A 23 -10.37 -1.71 2.98
N LYS A 24 -9.53 -0.77 3.43
CA LYS A 24 -9.84 0.09 4.58
C LYS A 24 -11.01 1.04 4.28
N TYR A 25 -11.10 1.57 3.07
CA TYR A 25 -12.20 2.39 2.62
C TYR A 25 -13.53 1.62 2.55
N GLY A 26 -13.50 0.38 2.04
CA GLY A 26 -14.67 -0.51 2.03
C GLY A 26 -15.18 -0.84 3.44
N LEU A 27 -14.27 -1.02 4.39
CA LEU A 27 -14.61 -1.20 5.82
C LEU A 27 -15.21 0.07 6.42
N TYR A 28 -14.67 1.25 6.09
CA TYR A 28 -15.18 2.53 6.56
C TYR A 28 -16.62 2.79 6.11
N ILE A 29 -16.92 2.61 4.82
CA ILE A 29 -18.29 2.77 4.28
C ILE A 29 -19.25 1.74 4.88
N THR A 30 -18.80 0.49 5.04
CA THR A 30 -19.63 -0.58 5.60
C THR A 30 -19.98 -0.32 7.07
N ASN A 31 -19.04 0.19 7.86
CA ASN A 31 -19.26 0.57 9.27
C ASN A 31 -20.12 1.82 9.43
N SER A 32 -20.04 2.78 8.49
CA SER A 32 -20.84 4.01 8.57
C SER A 32 -22.33 3.80 8.30
N ASN A 33 -22.73 2.67 7.70
CA ASN A 33 -24.10 2.48 7.19
C ASN A 33 -24.93 1.45 7.97
N LYS A 34 -24.35 0.68 8.93
CA LYS A 34 -25.10 -0.26 9.78
C LYS A 34 -24.50 -0.39 11.18
N GLU A 35 -25.37 -0.17 12.17
CA GLU A 35 -25.17 -0.57 13.57
C GLU A 35 -24.91 -2.08 13.66
N GLY A 36 -23.90 -2.46 14.45
CA GLY A 36 -23.77 -3.80 15.00
C GLY A 36 -23.18 -4.85 14.04
N SER A 37 -21.89 -5.10 14.22
CA SER A 37 -21.08 -6.13 13.55
C SER A 37 -20.68 -5.79 12.11
N ALA A 38 -19.44 -5.31 11.97
CA ALA A 38 -18.68 -5.29 10.73
C ALA A 38 -18.60 -6.72 10.18
N SER A 39 -19.64 -7.15 9.47
CA SER A 39 -19.72 -8.52 8.98
C SER A 39 -18.71 -8.63 7.84
N ILE A 40 -17.54 -9.19 8.14
CA ILE A 40 -16.44 -9.48 7.21
C ILE A 40 -16.99 -10.16 5.94
N ARG A 41 -18.06 -10.95 6.08
CA ARG A 41 -18.84 -11.54 4.99
C ARG A 41 -19.35 -10.51 3.97
N ASN A 42 -19.92 -9.38 4.39
CA ASN A 42 -20.40 -8.35 3.48
C ASN A 42 -19.26 -7.60 2.78
N LEU A 43 -18.09 -7.52 3.41
CA LEU A 43 -16.90 -6.96 2.78
C LEU A 43 -16.42 -7.85 1.63
N ILE A 44 -16.38 -9.16 1.83
CA ILE A 44 -15.94 -10.13 0.81
C ILE A 44 -16.82 -10.06 -0.44
N PHE A 45 -18.12 -9.82 -0.29
CA PHE A 45 -19.05 -9.63 -1.41
C PHE A 45 -19.14 -8.18 -1.92
N SER A 46 -18.29 -7.28 -1.43
CA SER A 46 -18.29 -5.88 -1.84
C SER A 46 -17.42 -5.65 -3.08
N PRO A 47 -17.79 -4.71 -3.99
CA PRO A 47 -16.94 -4.33 -5.12
C PRO A 47 -15.55 -3.86 -4.69
N TYR A 48 -15.39 -3.30 -3.48
CA TYR A 48 -14.09 -2.87 -2.96
C TYR A 48 -13.13 -4.05 -2.70
N PHE A 49 -13.66 -5.22 -2.33
CA PHE A 49 -12.85 -6.43 -2.16
C PHE A 49 -12.38 -7.00 -3.50
N ALA A 50 -13.22 -6.94 -4.55
CA ALA A 50 -12.82 -7.34 -5.89
C ALA A 50 -11.67 -6.45 -6.42
N ILE A 51 -11.78 -5.12 -6.24
CA ILE A 51 -10.71 -4.18 -6.61
C ILE A 51 -9.43 -4.48 -5.83
N TRP A 52 -9.54 -4.70 -4.52
CA TRP A 52 -8.40 -5.10 -3.69
C TRP A 52 -7.75 -6.39 -4.22
N PHE A 53 -8.55 -7.44 -4.47
CA PHE A 53 -8.06 -8.75 -4.89
C PHE A 53 -7.34 -8.68 -6.24
N ILE A 54 -7.91 -7.97 -7.21
CA ILE A 54 -7.31 -7.78 -8.54
C ILE A 54 -6.01 -6.99 -8.42
N CYS A 55 -6.02 -5.84 -7.73
CA CYS A 55 -4.83 -5.00 -7.57
C CYS A 55 -3.72 -5.74 -6.81
N TYR A 56 -4.07 -6.48 -5.77
CA TYR A 56 -3.12 -7.26 -4.97
C TYR A 56 -2.54 -8.44 -5.75
N GLY A 57 -3.36 -9.09 -6.58
CA GLY A 57 -2.92 -10.13 -7.52
C GLY A 57 -1.89 -9.59 -8.52
N PHE A 58 -2.20 -8.47 -9.19
CA PHE A 58 -1.27 -7.81 -10.11
C PHE A 58 0.01 -7.33 -9.42
N MET A 59 -0.10 -6.71 -8.24
CA MET A 59 1.03 -6.33 -7.41
C MET A 59 1.93 -7.54 -7.13
N THR A 60 1.36 -8.68 -6.74
CA THR A 60 2.10 -9.90 -6.42
C THR A 60 2.85 -10.44 -7.64
N LEU A 61 2.23 -10.43 -8.82
CA LEU A 61 2.90 -10.85 -10.06
C LEU A 61 4.07 -9.94 -10.43
N LEU A 62 3.88 -8.63 -10.35
CA LEU A 62 4.94 -7.65 -10.56
C LEU A 62 6.07 -7.81 -9.54
N TRP A 63 5.74 -8.07 -8.28
CA TRP A 63 6.71 -8.31 -7.22
C TRP A 63 7.56 -9.56 -7.49
N LEU A 64 6.94 -10.66 -7.92
CA LEU A 64 7.66 -11.87 -8.32
C LEU A 64 8.62 -11.61 -9.49
N TYR A 65 8.23 -10.78 -10.46
CA TYR A 65 9.11 -10.39 -11.57
C TYR A 65 10.30 -9.56 -11.07
N VAL A 66 10.06 -8.56 -10.22
CA VAL A 66 11.12 -7.73 -9.63
C VAL A 66 12.10 -8.56 -8.82
N LEU A 67 11.63 -9.51 -8.01
CA LEU A 67 12.50 -10.38 -7.22
C LEU A 67 13.42 -11.26 -8.06
N ARG A 68 13.08 -11.51 -9.34
CA ARG A 68 13.94 -12.24 -10.26
C ARG A 68 15.03 -11.36 -10.87
N THR A 69 14.81 -10.06 -11.01
CA THR A 69 15.72 -9.14 -11.71
C THR A 69 16.53 -8.24 -10.78
N VAL A 70 16.08 -8.06 -9.53
CA VAL A 70 16.67 -7.16 -8.55
C VAL A 70 17.04 -7.92 -7.26
N PRO A 71 18.25 -7.76 -6.71
CA PRO A 71 18.60 -8.34 -5.42
C PRO A 71 17.68 -7.83 -4.31
N LEU A 72 17.27 -8.74 -3.42
CA LEU A 72 16.35 -8.45 -2.32
C LEU A 72 16.76 -7.23 -1.48
N SER A 73 18.07 -7.04 -1.28
CA SER A 73 18.62 -5.93 -0.48
C SER A 73 18.27 -4.54 -1.03
N GLN A 74 18.04 -4.41 -2.33
CA GLN A 74 17.65 -3.14 -2.97
C GLN A 74 16.14 -3.03 -3.16
N ALA A 75 15.43 -4.14 -3.35
CA ALA A 75 13.97 -4.14 -3.52
C ALA A 75 13.21 -3.85 -2.21
N PHE A 76 13.65 -4.41 -1.08
CA PHE A 76 13.00 -4.25 0.23
C PHE A 76 12.90 -2.79 0.71
N PRO A 77 13.95 -1.95 0.59
CA PRO A 77 13.87 -0.53 0.91
C PRO A 77 12.76 0.16 0.12
N VAL A 78 12.63 -0.13 -1.18
CA VAL A 78 11.60 0.49 -2.03
C VAL A 78 10.20 0.02 -1.62
N LEU A 79 10.03 -1.24 -1.23
CA LEU A 79 8.77 -1.69 -0.59
C LEU A 79 8.49 -0.93 0.71
N GLY A 80 9.53 -0.57 1.46
CA GLY A 80 9.42 0.24 2.67
C GLY A 80 8.68 1.57 2.47
N LEU A 81 8.73 2.15 1.27
CA LEU A 81 7.95 3.36 0.92
C LEU A 81 6.44 3.14 1.01
N MET A 82 5.93 1.91 0.89
CA MET A 82 4.52 1.62 1.12
C MET A 82 4.09 2.03 2.55
N TYR A 83 4.95 1.83 3.55
CA TYR A 83 4.66 2.22 4.93
C TYR A 83 4.57 3.74 5.12
N ALA A 84 5.18 4.52 4.22
CA ALA A 84 5.04 5.98 4.16
C ALA A 84 3.79 6.40 3.37
N LEU A 85 3.56 5.77 2.21
CA LEU A 85 2.49 6.14 1.27
C LEU A 85 1.10 5.73 1.75
N ILE A 86 0.95 4.58 2.41
CA ILE A 86 -0.36 4.11 2.91
C ILE A 86 -0.96 5.09 3.93
N PRO A 87 -0.24 5.54 4.99
CA PRO A 87 -0.76 6.55 5.90
C PRO A 87 -1.10 7.88 5.22
N ILE A 88 -0.27 8.33 4.25
CA ILE A 88 -0.52 9.56 3.50
C ILE A 88 -1.81 9.44 2.68
N ALA A 89 -1.96 8.34 1.93
CA ALA A 89 -3.17 8.07 1.17
C ALA A 89 -4.39 7.92 2.09
N SER A 90 -4.25 7.24 3.24
CA SER A 90 -5.33 7.11 4.23
C SER A 90 -5.73 8.46 4.83
N TYR A 91 -4.77 9.36 5.10
CA TYR A 91 -5.04 10.72 5.54
C TYR A 91 -5.87 11.49 4.52
N TYR A 92 -5.50 11.44 3.23
CA TYR A 92 -6.21 12.15 2.17
C TYR A 92 -7.59 11.55 1.84
N LEU A 93 -7.70 10.22 1.74
CA LEU A 93 -8.90 9.52 1.29
C LEU A 93 -9.90 9.25 2.43
N LEU A 94 -9.42 8.81 3.59
CA LEU A 94 -10.26 8.45 4.74
C LEU A 94 -10.35 9.57 5.77
N LYS A 95 -9.61 10.68 5.60
CA LYS A 95 -9.55 11.82 6.55
C LYS A 95 -9.17 11.37 7.97
N GLU A 96 -8.40 10.28 8.08
CA GLU A 96 -7.93 9.79 9.38
C GLU A 96 -6.96 10.80 10.01
N LYS A 97 -7.08 11.03 11.32
CA LYS A 97 -6.14 11.91 12.04
C LYS A 97 -4.80 11.19 12.19
N VAL A 98 -3.82 11.59 11.37
CA VAL A 98 -2.42 11.15 11.52
C VAL A 98 -1.73 12.05 12.55
N VAL A 99 -1.16 11.44 13.59
CA VAL A 99 -0.51 12.14 14.70
C VAL A 99 0.87 12.64 14.26
N LEU A 100 1.37 13.74 14.84
CA LEU A 100 2.67 14.33 14.48
C LEU A 100 3.84 13.33 14.56
N SER A 101 3.80 12.40 15.51
CA SER A 101 4.79 11.32 15.66
C SER A 101 4.82 10.36 14.48
N GLN A 102 3.67 10.10 13.84
CA GLN A 102 3.59 9.27 12.64
C GLN A 102 4.22 9.98 11.45
N TRP A 103 4.00 11.30 11.31
CA TRP A 103 4.67 12.10 10.28
C TRP A 103 6.20 12.08 10.42
N LEU A 104 6.72 12.18 11.64
CA LEU A 104 8.16 12.04 11.90
C LEU A 104 8.67 10.64 11.52
N GLY A 105 7.94 9.58 11.89
CA GLY A 105 8.28 8.21 11.49
C GLY A 105 8.31 8.04 9.96
N ILE A 106 7.33 8.62 9.26
CA ILE A 106 7.26 8.61 7.79
C ILE A 106 8.50 9.28 7.18
N SER A 107 8.91 10.45 7.69
CA SER A 107 10.13 11.13 7.23
C SER A 107 11.39 10.29 7.44
N ILE A 108 11.49 9.58 8.57
CA ILE A 108 12.62 8.69 8.87
C ILE A 108 12.64 7.51 7.88
N ILE A 109 11.48 6.90 7.59
CA ILE A 109 11.38 5.80 6.62
C ILE A 109 11.83 6.28 5.24
N ILE A 110 11.30 7.41 4.75
CA ILE A 110 11.68 7.97 3.45
C ILE A 110 13.19 8.22 3.37
N THR A 111 13.76 8.82 4.42
CA THR A 111 15.21 9.08 4.50
C THR A 111 16.02 7.77 4.47
N GLY A 112 15.59 6.76 5.23
CA GLY A 112 16.22 5.44 5.24
C GLY A 112 16.20 4.77 3.86
N VAL A 113 15.11 4.90 3.10
CA VAL A 113 15.03 4.35 1.75
C VAL A 113 15.98 5.08 0.80
N ILE A 114 16.05 6.41 0.85
CA ILE A 114 16.98 7.20 0.03
C ILE A 114 18.43 6.78 0.30
N LEU A 115 18.81 6.57 1.57
CA LEU A 115 20.16 6.16 1.94
C LEU A 115 20.55 4.77 1.45
N VAL A 116 19.62 3.82 1.32
CA VAL A 116 19.93 2.47 0.82
C VAL A 116 19.97 2.44 -0.72
N VAL A 117 19.22 3.33 -1.35
CA VAL A 117 19.13 3.44 -2.81
C VAL A 117 20.34 4.17 -3.41
N HIS A 118 20.97 5.06 -2.64
CA HIS A 118 22.17 5.81 -3.02
C HIS A 118 23.44 4.98 -2.81
#